data_AF-A0A3D4P2J8-F1
#
_entry.id   AF-A0A3D4P2J8-F1
#
_cell.length_a   1.000
_cell.length_b   1.000
_cell.length_c   1.000
_cell.angle_alpha   90.00
_cell.angle_beta   90.00
_cell.angle_gamma   90.00
#
_symmetry.space_group_name_H-M   'P 1'
#
loop_
_entity.id
_entity.type
_entity.pdbx_description
1 polymer ?
#
loop_
_entity_poly.entity_id
_entity_poly.type
_entity_poly.pdbx_seq_one_letter_code
_entity_poly.pdbx_strand_id
1 'polypeptide(L)'
;MGMRLAILTLAVLLVSCGPSADKPVAGSDDLKTYLPAEKELGLWKARGVPQEFRGDDLYIYMDGGAAIYREYGFRQLLVQDYADPYGRSLTLEVFEMDEADAAFGIYTFKVGSQGKRVDLGQEGSLEDYYLNFWEGRYLITLTGFDREVETTQRLLRVGQLVDSRINGPAAPPALVGLLPGRDLISSSVKYFRGPLGLFQSYPFTTTDAFGIKAGVKGDYSAGYSFYVIEYETPERSLERFAAVAKSLQEDPKFKNFRMAAKNTAFLEDRQGRCLGLRALRRWILIVLGPISAESAASLLDDYETDEE
;
A
#
# COMPACT_ATOMS: atom_id res chain seq x y z
N MET A 1 27.39 -74.38 -16.35
CA MET A 1 26.51 -74.40 -15.16
C MET A 1 26.56 -73.01 -14.53
N GLY A 2 25.46 -72.24 -14.60
CA GLY A 2 25.23 -71.02 -13.81
C GLY A 2 25.72 -69.68 -14.37
N MET A 3 24.98 -69.13 -15.34
CA MET A 3 25.01 -67.71 -15.74
C MET A 3 24.48 -66.85 -14.59
N ARG A 4 25.28 -65.96 -14.00
CA ARG A 4 24.82 -65.00 -12.98
C ARG A 4 24.67 -63.61 -13.61
N LEU A 5 23.42 -63.27 -13.92
CA LEU A 5 22.96 -61.94 -14.30
C LEU A 5 23.12 -61.00 -13.07
N ALA A 6 23.93 -59.96 -13.19
CA ALA A 6 23.96 -58.87 -12.24
C ALA A 6 22.88 -57.85 -12.63
N ILE A 7 21.77 -57.82 -11.89
CA ILE A 7 20.71 -56.83 -12.05
C ILE A 7 21.13 -55.61 -11.21
N LEU A 8 21.57 -54.54 -11.88
CA LEU A 8 21.71 -53.22 -11.28
C LEU A 8 20.30 -52.62 -11.11
N THR A 9 19.76 -52.63 -9.90
CA THR A 9 18.56 -51.85 -9.57
C THR A 9 18.94 -50.38 -9.41
N LEU A 10 18.67 -49.59 -10.45
CA LEU A 10 18.70 -48.13 -10.43
C LEU A 10 17.47 -47.63 -9.64
N ALA A 11 17.67 -47.20 -8.40
CA ALA A 11 16.63 -46.56 -7.61
C ALA A 11 16.44 -45.12 -8.11
N VAL A 12 15.42 -44.89 -8.94
CA VAL A 12 14.96 -43.55 -9.30
C VAL A 12 14.19 -42.99 -8.10
N LEU A 13 14.83 -42.08 -7.35
CA LEU A 13 14.14 -41.23 -6.38
C LEU A 13 13.28 -40.23 -7.16
N LEU A 14 12.02 -40.58 -7.35
CA LEU A 14 10.97 -39.64 -7.73
C LEU A 14 10.74 -38.71 -6.53
N VAL A 15 11.40 -37.54 -6.54
CA VAL A 15 10.97 -36.41 -5.71
C VAL A 15 9.64 -35.95 -6.29
N SER A 16 8.55 -36.49 -5.76
CA SER A 16 7.22 -35.95 -6.03
C SER A 16 7.15 -34.59 -5.35
N CYS A 17 7.34 -33.52 -6.11
CA CYS A 17 6.93 -32.19 -5.72
C CYS A 17 5.41 -32.23 -5.64
N GLY A 18 4.89 -32.53 -4.44
CA GLY A 18 3.46 -32.44 -4.19
C GLY A 18 3.04 -30.98 -4.36
N PRO A 19 1.87 -30.69 -4.94
CA PRO A 19 1.32 -29.35 -4.89
C PRO A 19 1.24 -28.94 -3.43
N SER A 20 1.98 -27.90 -3.06
CA SER A 20 1.80 -27.24 -1.77
C SER A 20 0.35 -26.78 -1.74
N ALA A 21 -0.45 -27.44 -0.91
CA ALA A 21 -1.82 -27.04 -0.69
C ALA A 21 -1.78 -25.68 0.01
N ASP A 22 -1.90 -24.61 -0.76
CA ASP A 22 -2.23 -23.29 -0.24
C ASP A 22 -3.50 -23.47 0.60
N LYS A 23 -3.35 -23.27 1.91
CA LYS A 23 -4.51 -23.19 2.79
C LYS A 23 -5.34 -22.01 2.30
N PRO A 24 -6.66 -22.17 2.07
CA PRO A 24 -7.51 -21.03 1.81
C PRO A 24 -7.42 -20.10 3.03
N VAL A 25 -7.03 -18.84 2.82
CA VAL A 25 -7.07 -17.79 3.84
C VAL A 25 -8.55 -17.43 4.05
N ALA A 26 -9.24 -18.28 4.79
CA ALA A 26 -10.61 -18.07 5.23
C ALA A 26 -10.63 -16.99 6.33
N GLY A 27 -10.61 -15.72 5.92
CA GLY A 27 -11.15 -14.67 6.80
C GLY A 27 -12.65 -14.88 6.92
N SER A 28 -13.22 -14.72 8.12
CA SER A 28 -14.66 -14.84 8.29
C SER A 28 -15.38 -13.74 7.52
N ASP A 29 -16.41 -14.08 6.76
CA ASP A 29 -17.29 -13.08 6.11
C ASP A 29 -17.94 -12.14 7.14
N ASP A 30 -18.03 -12.59 8.39
CA ASP A 30 -18.49 -11.80 9.54
C ASP A 30 -17.30 -11.12 10.23
N LEU A 31 -17.17 -9.80 10.07
CA LEU A 31 -16.14 -9.02 10.73
C LEU A 31 -16.35 -8.86 12.24
N LYS A 32 -17.57 -9.14 12.75
CA LYS A 32 -17.87 -9.01 14.19
C LYS A 32 -17.03 -9.94 15.05
N THR A 33 -16.49 -11.02 14.47
CA THR A 33 -15.58 -11.95 15.14
C THR A 33 -14.29 -11.28 15.63
N TYR A 34 -13.91 -10.14 15.04
CA TYR A 34 -12.73 -9.38 15.42
C TYR A 34 -12.98 -8.40 16.58
N LEU A 35 -14.25 -8.12 16.92
CA LEU A 35 -14.59 -7.21 18.00
C LEU A 35 -14.16 -7.76 19.37
N PRO A 36 -13.60 -6.91 20.25
CA PRO A 36 -13.41 -7.24 21.65
C PRO A 36 -14.71 -7.69 22.34
N ALA A 37 -14.62 -8.70 23.20
CA ALA A 37 -15.70 -9.07 24.10
C ALA A 37 -15.84 -8.04 25.24
N GLU A 38 -17.05 -7.83 25.76
CA GLU A 38 -17.32 -6.84 26.82
C GLU A 38 -16.39 -6.98 28.04
N LYS A 39 -16.11 -8.22 28.45
CA LYS A 39 -15.22 -8.51 29.59
C LYS A 39 -13.77 -8.03 29.39
N GLU A 40 -13.35 -7.82 28.14
CA GLU A 40 -11.99 -7.37 27.80
C GLU A 40 -11.86 -5.84 27.76
N LEU A 41 -13.00 -5.13 27.79
CA LEU A 41 -13.06 -3.68 27.69
C LEU A 41 -12.97 -2.97 29.05
N GLY A 42 -13.12 -3.67 30.16
CA GLY A 42 -13.05 -3.09 31.50
C GLY A 42 -14.18 -2.08 31.73
N LEU A 43 -13.85 -0.81 31.95
CA LEU A 43 -14.86 0.26 32.13
C LEU A 43 -15.48 0.71 30.80
N TRP A 44 -14.82 0.45 29.68
CA TRP A 44 -15.32 0.81 28.36
C TRP A 44 -16.41 -0.17 27.93
N LYS A 45 -17.40 0.33 27.18
CA LYS A 45 -18.50 -0.48 26.67
C LYS A 45 -18.79 -0.10 25.23
N ALA A 46 -19.27 -1.07 24.45
CA ALA A 46 -19.83 -0.80 23.14
C ALA A 46 -20.97 0.21 23.26
N ARG A 47 -20.98 1.20 22.39
CA ARG A 47 -22.04 2.19 22.27
C ARG A 47 -22.85 1.86 21.01
N GLY A 48 -24.09 1.43 21.20
CA GLY A 48 -24.92 0.96 20.09
C GLY A 48 -24.50 -0.39 19.54
N VAL A 49 -25.10 -0.78 18.42
CA VAL A 49 -24.79 -2.03 17.71
C VAL A 49 -23.72 -1.77 16.64
N PRO A 50 -22.89 -2.78 16.29
CA PRO A 50 -21.93 -2.63 15.18
C PRO A 50 -22.66 -2.32 13.87
N GLN A 51 -22.10 -1.41 13.08
CA GLN A 51 -22.59 -1.05 11.75
C GLN A 51 -21.74 -1.72 10.68
N GLU A 52 -22.35 -2.23 9.62
CA GLU A 52 -21.67 -2.86 8.50
C GLU A 52 -22.01 -2.14 7.20
N PHE A 53 -21.00 -1.95 6.36
CA PHE A 53 -21.12 -1.31 5.05
C PHE A 53 -20.47 -2.21 4.00
N ARG A 54 -21.12 -2.41 2.85
CA ARG A 54 -20.62 -3.21 1.73
C ARG A 54 -20.83 -2.49 0.41
N GLY A 55 -19.93 -2.69 -0.54
CA GLY A 55 -20.04 -2.07 -1.87
C GLY A 55 -20.23 -0.55 -1.78
N ASP A 56 -21.31 -0.04 -2.39
CA ASP A 56 -21.59 1.40 -2.45
C ASP A 56 -22.16 1.97 -1.14
N ASP A 57 -22.54 1.13 -0.15
CA ASP A 57 -22.98 1.63 1.16
C ASP A 57 -21.85 2.35 1.91
N LEU A 58 -20.59 2.15 1.51
CA LEU A 58 -19.45 2.89 2.05
C LEU A 58 -19.62 4.41 1.86
N TYR A 59 -20.30 4.87 0.81
CA TYR A 59 -20.57 6.29 0.58
C TYR A 59 -21.53 6.88 1.63
N ILE A 60 -22.36 6.07 2.27
CA ILE A 60 -23.23 6.51 3.38
C ILE A 60 -22.37 6.86 4.60
N TYR A 61 -21.29 6.11 4.81
CA TYR A 61 -20.38 6.31 5.95
C TYR A 61 -19.34 7.40 5.70
N MET A 62 -18.72 7.42 4.51
CA MET A 62 -17.62 8.34 4.19
C MET A 62 -17.74 8.96 2.79
N ASP A 63 -18.74 9.83 2.62
CA ASP A 63 -18.92 10.58 1.38
C ASP A 63 -17.69 11.47 1.08
N GLY A 64 -17.21 11.42 -0.17
CA GLY A 64 -15.93 12.00 -0.61
C GLY A 64 -14.68 11.18 -0.30
N GLY A 65 -14.71 10.31 0.73
CA GLY A 65 -13.60 9.42 1.10
C GLY A 65 -13.67 8.02 0.47
N ALA A 66 -14.87 7.50 0.19
CA ALA A 66 -15.07 6.12 -0.25
C ALA A 66 -14.39 5.75 -1.58
N ALA A 67 -14.18 6.72 -2.48
CA ALA A 67 -13.65 6.47 -3.83
C ALA A 67 -12.25 5.84 -3.80
N ILE A 68 -11.37 6.26 -2.90
CA ILE A 68 -10.03 5.68 -2.79
C ILE A 68 -10.10 4.24 -2.27
N TYR A 69 -10.95 3.94 -1.28
CA TYR A 69 -11.11 2.57 -0.78
C TYR A 69 -11.64 1.65 -1.87
N ARG A 70 -12.57 2.12 -2.72
CA ARG A 70 -13.06 1.36 -3.87
C ARG A 70 -11.98 1.10 -4.92
N GLU A 71 -11.11 2.06 -5.20
CA GLU A 71 -9.95 1.84 -6.08
C GLU A 71 -9.03 0.74 -5.53
N TYR A 72 -8.94 0.61 -4.21
CA TYR A 72 -8.13 -0.41 -3.54
C TYR A 72 -8.95 -1.66 -3.18
N GLY A 73 -10.05 -1.92 -3.89
CA GLY A 73 -10.74 -3.21 -3.78
C GLY A 73 -11.49 -3.41 -2.46
N PHE A 74 -12.07 -2.35 -1.90
CA PHE A 74 -12.95 -2.42 -0.74
C PHE A 74 -14.01 -3.53 -0.86
N ARG A 75 -14.10 -4.38 0.16
CA ARG A 75 -15.14 -5.42 0.27
C ARG A 75 -16.21 -5.03 1.27
N GLN A 76 -15.80 -4.76 2.50
CA GLN A 76 -16.70 -4.44 3.60
C GLN A 76 -16.00 -3.66 4.71
N LEU A 77 -16.79 -2.92 5.49
CA LEU A 77 -16.37 -2.17 6.66
C LEU A 77 -17.29 -2.54 7.83
N LEU A 78 -16.69 -2.81 8.99
CA LEU A 78 -17.37 -2.86 10.29
C LEU A 78 -16.98 -1.64 11.12
N VAL A 79 -17.96 -0.96 11.70
CA VAL A 79 -17.76 0.17 12.61
C VAL A 79 -18.38 -0.15 13.96
N GLN A 80 -17.62 0.05 15.04
CA GLN A 80 -18.11 -0.06 16.41
C GLN A 80 -17.58 1.08 17.27
N ASP A 81 -18.50 1.85 17.85
CA ASP A 81 -18.18 2.87 18.83
C ASP A 81 -18.06 2.28 20.23
N TYR A 82 -17.16 2.83 21.03
CA TYR A 82 -17.03 2.54 22.45
C TYR A 82 -16.99 3.82 23.26
N ALA A 83 -17.49 3.75 24.49
CA ALA A 83 -17.41 4.86 25.43
C ALA A 83 -17.15 4.35 26.84
N ASP A 84 -16.59 5.23 27.68
CA ASP A 84 -16.47 4.98 29.11
C ASP A 84 -17.43 5.86 29.93
N PRO A 85 -17.57 5.61 31.24
CA PRO A 85 -18.46 6.39 32.10
C PRO A 85 -18.05 7.85 32.31
N TYR A 86 -16.84 8.24 31.88
CA TYR A 86 -16.29 9.58 32.02
C TYR A 86 -16.51 10.45 30.78
N GLY A 87 -17.15 9.91 29.74
CA GLY A 87 -17.50 10.64 28.53
C GLY A 87 -16.45 10.56 27.42
N ARG A 88 -15.37 9.78 27.62
CA ARG A 88 -14.42 9.48 26.56
C ARG A 88 -15.02 8.48 25.57
N SER A 89 -14.62 8.60 24.32
CA SER A 89 -15.11 7.71 23.27
C SER A 89 -14.05 7.42 22.22
N LEU A 90 -14.22 6.27 21.55
CA LEU A 90 -13.44 5.91 20.39
C LEU A 90 -14.29 5.13 19.39
N THR A 91 -13.90 5.17 18.13
CA THR A 91 -14.49 4.37 17.04
C THR A 91 -13.44 3.37 16.55
N LEU A 92 -13.84 2.10 16.46
CA LEU A 92 -13.09 1.05 15.76
C LEU A 92 -13.70 0.86 14.37
N GLU A 93 -12.86 0.92 13.35
CA GLU A 93 -13.19 0.61 11.97
C GLU A 93 -12.31 -0.56 11.51
N VAL A 94 -12.94 -1.64 11.05
CA VAL A 94 -12.27 -2.80 10.46
C VAL A 94 -12.66 -2.86 8.99
N PHE A 95 -11.73 -2.48 8.12
CA PHE A 95 -11.89 -2.56 6.68
C PHE A 95 -11.35 -3.92 6.20
N GLU A 96 -12.14 -4.63 5.40
CA GLU A 96 -11.66 -5.75 4.61
C GLU A 96 -11.49 -5.31 3.15
N MET A 97 -10.28 -5.49 2.63
CA MET A 97 -9.95 -5.30 1.23
C MET A 97 -9.95 -6.64 0.48
N ASP A 98 -9.88 -6.60 -0.84
CA ASP A 98 -9.79 -7.79 -1.69
C ASP A 98 -8.49 -8.58 -1.50
N GLU A 99 -7.38 -7.89 -1.25
CA GLU A 99 -6.05 -8.48 -1.12
C GLU A 99 -5.18 -7.70 -0.11
N ALA A 100 -4.09 -8.34 0.33
CA ALA A 100 -3.19 -7.75 1.32
C ALA A 100 -2.52 -6.45 0.84
N ASP A 101 -2.11 -6.43 -0.43
CA ASP A 101 -1.51 -5.27 -1.08
C ASP A 101 -2.43 -4.03 -1.06
N ALA A 102 -3.75 -4.25 -1.11
CA ALA A 102 -4.71 -3.17 -1.03
C ALA A 102 -4.85 -2.59 0.39
N ALA A 103 -4.86 -3.45 1.41
CA ALA A 103 -4.87 -3.02 2.80
C ALA A 103 -3.60 -2.25 3.14
N PHE A 104 -2.44 -2.76 2.73
CA PHE A 104 -1.16 -2.03 2.80
C PHE A 104 -1.25 -0.69 2.07
N GLY A 105 -1.76 -0.70 0.83
CA GLY A 105 -1.95 0.51 0.03
C GLY A 105 -2.70 1.61 0.77
N ILE A 106 -3.92 1.33 1.25
CA ILE A 106 -4.68 2.33 2.01
C ILE A 106 -3.98 2.70 3.31
N TYR A 107 -3.40 1.74 4.03
CA TYR A 107 -2.60 2.00 5.23
C TYR A 107 -1.54 3.07 4.96
N THR A 108 -0.80 2.96 3.85
CA THR A 108 0.22 3.96 3.52
C THR A 108 -0.35 5.36 3.36
N PHE A 109 -1.60 5.54 2.91
CA PHE A 109 -2.23 6.87 2.82
C PHE A 109 -2.76 7.40 4.15
N LYS A 110 -3.00 6.52 5.13
CA LYS A 110 -3.53 6.89 6.45
C LYS A 110 -2.46 7.23 7.46
N VAL A 111 -1.21 6.84 7.19
CA VAL A 111 -0.07 7.18 8.05
C VAL A 111 0.69 8.39 7.52
N GLY A 112 0.96 9.32 8.42
CA GLY A 112 1.76 10.51 8.24
C GLY A 112 3.21 10.29 8.68
N SER A 113 4.06 11.27 8.36
CA SER A 113 5.49 11.22 8.70
C SER A 113 5.80 11.42 10.19
N GLN A 114 4.81 11.85 10.98
CA GLN A 114 4.97 12.13 12.42
C GLN A 114 4.44 11.00 13.31
N GLY A 115 3.88 9.94 12.71
CA GLY A 115 3.32 8.83 13.46
C GLY A 115 4.37 8.01 14.20
N LYS A 116 4.02 7.64 15.43
CA LYS A 116 4.85 6.74 16.23
C LYS A 116 4.53 5.31 15.84
N ARG A 117 5.54 4.58 15.38
CA ARG A 117 5.42 3.15 15.11
C ARG A 117 5.00 2.38 16.38
N VAL A 118 4.06 1.45 16.21
CA VAL A 118 3.60 0.54 17.26
C VAL A 118 3.68 -0.91 16.78
N ASP A 119 3.79 -1.84 17.72
CA ASP A 119 3.84 -3.28 17.47
C ASP A 119 2.42 -3.83 17.38
N LEU A 120 1.76 -3.55 16.25
CA LEU A 120 0.41 -3.98 15.90
C LEU A 120 0.36 -4.28 14.40
N GLY A 121 -0.25 -5.40 14.04
CA GLY A 121 -0.25 -5.93 12.68
C GLY A 121 1.16 -6.08 12.12
N GLN A 122 1.27 -5.95 10.80
CA GLN A 122 2.56 -5.94 10.12
C GLN A 122 3.25 -4.59 10.22
N GLU A 123 2.46 -3.54 10.19
CA GLU A 123 2.92 -2.19 10.48
C GLU A 123 1.77 -1.40 11.10
N GLY A 124 2.08 -0.73 12.22
CA GLY A 124 1.13 0.11 12.94
C GLY A 124 1.74 1.48 13.22
N SER A 125 0.92 2.52 13.13
CA SER A 125 1.27 3.91 13.43
C SER A 125 0.20 4.56 14.27
N LEU A 126 0.64 5.22 15.35
CA LEU A 126 -0.20 6.02 16.25
C LEU A 126 0.16 7.50 16.10
N GLU A 127 -0.84 8.32 15.76
CA GLU A 127 -0.75 9.78 15.61
C GLU A 127 -1.81 10.45 16.47
N ASP A 128 -1.41 11.21 17.49
CA ASP A 128 -2.30 11.94 18.42
C ASP A 128 -3.45 11.10 19.01
N TYR A 129 -4.55 10.97 18.27
CA TYR A 129 -5.79 10.26 18.62
C TYR A 129 -6.19 9.20 17.58
N TYR A 130 -5.34 8.90 16.60
CA TYR A 130 -5.63 8.04 15.46
C TYR A 130 -4.58 6.92 15.34
N LEU A 131 -5.02 5.68 15.48
CA LEU A 131 -4.20 4.48 15.36
C LEU A 131 -4.59 3.73 14.09
N ASN A 132 -3.62 3.49 13.22
CA ASN A 132 -3.77 2.68 12.02
C ASN A 132 -2.81 1.52 12.06
N PHE A 133 -3.28 0.34 11.68
CA PHE A 133 -2.40 -0.78 11.36
C PHE A 133 -3.07 -1.67 10.32
N TRP A 134 -2.27 -2.51 9.68
CA TRP A 134 -2.76 -3.47 8.69
C TRP A 134 -2.21 -4.86 8.97
N GLU A 135 -3.01 -5.88 8.65
CA GLU A 135 -2.61 -7.28 8.71
C GLU A 135 -3.38 -8.09 7.67
N GLY A 136 -2.64 -8.81 6.81
CA GLY A 136 -3.24 -9.44 5.63
C GLY A 136 -4.05 -8.43 4.82
N ARG A 137 -5.29 -8.77 4.48
CA ARG A 137 -6.22 -7.91 3.73
C ARG A 137 -7.03 -6.95 4.60
N TYR A 138 -6.70 -6.82 5.88
CA TYR A 138 -7.43 -5.98 6.82
C TYR A 138 -6.66 -4.70 7.12
N LEU A 139 -7.38 -3.58 7.08
CA LEU A 139 -6.93 -2.31 7.61
C LEU A 139 -7.78 -1.99 8.84
N ILE A 140 -7.11 -1.69 9.94
CA ILE A 140 -7.75 -1.35 11.20
C ILE A 140 -7.47 0.12 11.48
N THR A 141 -8.52 0.84 11.81
CA THR A 141 -8.45 2.24 12.20
C THR A 141 -9.17 2.43 13.52
N LEU A 142 -8.51 3.12 14.44
CA LEU A 142 -9.01 3.42 15.77
C LEU A 142 -8.90 4.91 16.00
N THR A 143 -10.04 5.58 16.19
CA THR A 143 -10.11 7.03 16.38
C THR A 143 -10.61 7.35 17.78
N GLY A 144 -9.80 8.02 18.59
CA GLY A 144 -10.22 8.65 19.82
C GLY A 144 -10.77 10.05 19.55
N PHE A 145 -11.73 10.51 20.36
CA PHE A 145 -12.31 11.85 20.22
C PHE A 145 -11.74 12.89 21.20
N ASP A 146 -10.65 12.54 21.87
CA ASP A 146 -9.87 13.39 22.75
C ASP A 146 -8.39 12.97 22.73
N ARG A 147 -7.53 13.71 23.46
CA ARG A 147 -6.09 13.46 23.58
C ARG A 147 -5.68 13.01 24.99
N GLU A 148 -6.62 12.47 25.77
CA GLU A 148 -6.32 11.97 27.10
C GLU A 148 -5.50 10.68 27.01
N VAL A 149 -4.59 10.50 27.98
CA VAL A 149 -3.69 9.33 28.03
C VAL A 149 -4.48 8.03 28.10
N GLU A 150 -5.61 8.04 28.80
CA GLU A 150 -6.54 6.93 28.94
C GLU A 150 -7.19 6.53 27.62
N THR A 151 -7.53 7.51 26.77
CA THR A 151 -8.05 7.25 25.41
C THR A 151 -6.97 6.64 24.54
N THR A 152 -5.76 7.20 24.54
CA THR A 152 -4.63 6.64 23.79
C THR A 152 -4.29 5.21 24.23
N GLN A 153 -4.25 4.94 25.54
CA GLN A 153 -4.05 3.60 26.08
C GLN A 153 -5.17 2.64 25.65
N ARG A 154 -6.41 3.15 25.59
CA ARG A 154 -7.54 2.35 25.12
C ARG A 154 -7.43 2.02 23.64
N LEU A 155 -7.04 2.96 22.78
CA LEU A 155 -6.79 2.70 21.35
C LEU A 155 -5.81 1.54 21.19
N LEU A 156 -4.66 1.61 21.86
CA LEU A 156 -3.66 0.54 21.85
C LEU A 156 -4.23 -0.79 22.34
N ARG A 157 -4.98 -0.78 23.45
CA ARG A 157 -5.55 -2.01 24.00
C ARG A 157 -6.58 -2.67 23.09
N VAL A 158 -7.47 -1.87 22.48
CA VAL A 158 -8.45 -2.37 21.51
C VAL A 158 -7.73 -2.88 20.26
N GLY A 159 -6.72 -2.15 19.77
CA GLY A 159 -5.88 -2.56 18.66
C GLY A 159 -5.26 -3.94 18.90
N GLN A 160 -4.60 -4.15 20.04
CA GLN A 160 -4.01 -5.45 20.43
C GLN A 160 -5.04 -6.58 20.46
N LEU A 161 -6.25 -6.31 20.94
CA LEU A 161 -7.32 -7.30 20.99
C LEU A 161 -7.77 -7.67 19.58
N VAL A 162 -7.91 -6.71 18.67
CA VAL A 162 -8.30 -6.96 17.27
C VAL A 162 -7.20 -7.72 16.53
N ASP A 163 -5.96 -7.23 16.65
CA ASP A 163 -4.73 -7.83 16.10
C ASP A 163 -4.61 -9.31 16.47
N SER A 164 -4.81 -9.66 17.75
CA SER A 164 -4.76 -11.06 18.21
C SER A 164 -5.81 -12.01 17.59
N ARG A 165 -6.81 -11.47 16.88
CA ARG A 165 -7.89 -12.24 16.23
C ARG A 165 -7.75 -12.27 14.72
N ILE A 166 -6.97 -11.37 14.14
CA ILE A 166 -6.70 -11.35 12.71
C ILE A 166 -5.54 -12.32 12.45
N ASN A 167 -5.62 -13.05 11.34
CA ASN A 167 -4.56 -13.94 10.88
C ASN A 167 -4.40 -13.71 9.39
N GLY A 168 -3.26 -13.17 8.96
CA GLY A 168 -3.05 -12.86 7.55
C GLY A 168 -1.58 -12.97 7.11
N PRO A 169 -1.33 -13.16 5.80
CA PRO A 169 0.02 -13.05 5.26
C PRO A 169 0.61 -11.65 5.50
N ALA A 170 1.94 -11.62 5.54
CA ALA A 170 2.70 -10.75 6.44
C ALA A 170 3.75 -9.85 5.74
N ALA A 171 3.68 -9.67 4.43
CA ALA A 171 4.70 -8.92 3.69
C ALA A 171 4.08 -7.74 2.93
N PRO A 172 4.73 -6.55 2.94
CA PRO A 172 4.42 -5.50 1.99
C PRO A 172 4.52 -6.02 0.53
N PRO A 173 3.84 -5.38 -0.43
CA PRO A 173 3.95 -5.72 -1.85
C PRO A 173 5.41 -5.76 -2.28
N ALA A 174 5.78 -6.75 -3.09
CA ALA A 174 7.15 -6.91 -3.60
C ALA A 174 7.68 -5.63 -4.28
N LEU A 175 6.76 -4.87 -4.91
CA LEU A 175 7.05 -3.59 -5.54
C LEU A 175 7.71 -2.58 -4.59
N VAL A 176 7.43 -2.63 -3.29
CA VAL A 176 8.10 -1.76 -2.29
C VAL A 176 9.60 -1.99 -2.27
N GLY A 177 10.05 -3.23 -2.45
CA GLY A 177 11.46 -3.60 -2.52
C GLY A 177 12.18 -3.07 -3.76
N LEU A 178 11.45 -2.56 -4.75
CA LEU A 178 12.03 -1.94 -5.95
C LEU A 178 12.43 -0.48 -5.74
N LEU A 179 12.04 0.16 -4.63
CA LEU A 179 12.54 1.50 -4.32
C LEU A 179 14.03 1.46 -3.96
N PRO A 180 14.86 2.40 -4.48
CA PRO A 180 16.23 2.56 -4.03
C PRO A 180 16.32 2.69 -2.50
N GLY A 181 17.03 1.77 -1.84
CA GLY A 181 17.04 1.70 -0.37
C GLY A 181 17.86 2.81 0.31
N ARG A 182 18.86 3.36 -0.38
CA ARG A 182 19.74 4.38 0.19
C ARG A 182 18.99 5.70 0.34
N ASP A 183 19.05 6.30 1.52
CA ASP A 183 18.46 7.60 1.86
C ASP A 183 16.92 7.67 1.77
N LEU A 184 16.25 6.53 1.61
CA LEU A 184 14.79 6.40 1.62
C LEU A 184 14.23 6.73 3.01
N ILE A 185 13.23 7.60 3.05
CA ILE A 185 12.45 7.88 4.24
C ILE A 185 11.32 6.84 4.31
N SER A 186 11.49 5.77 5.09
CA SER A 186 10.57 4.62 5.07
C SER A 186 9.09 4.99 5.31
N SER A 187 8.80 5.96 6.18
CA SER A 187 7.43 6.42 6.47
C SER A 187 6.77 7.21 5.33
N SER A 188 7.52 7.54 4.28
CA SER A 188 7.00 8.27 3.11
C SER A 188 6.50 7.36 2.00
N VAL A 189 6.70 6.03 2.15
CA VAL A 189 6.30 5.05 1.15
C VAL A 189 4.79 5.12 0.93
N LYS A 190 4.37 5.18 -0.34
CA LYS A 190 2.98 5.08 -0.77
C LYS A 190 2.87 3.98 -1.81
N TYR A 191 1.84 3.14 -1.72
CA TYR A 191 1.54 2.12 -2.72
C TYR A 191 0.23 2.45 -3.44
N PHE A 192 0.25 2.37 -4.76
CA PHE A 192 -0.83 2.80 -5.65
C PHE A 192 -1.48 1.59 -6.32
N ARG A 193 -2.82 1.52 -6.28
CA ARG A 193 -3.60 0.55 -7.05
C ARG A 193 -4.40 1.14 -8.21
N GLY A 194 -4.30 2.45 -8.41
CA GLY A 194 -4.96 3.14 -9.50
C GLY A 194 -4.64 4.63 -9.58
N PRO A 195 -5.32 5.35 -10.49
CA PRO A 195 -5.05 6.75 -10.78
C PRO A 195 -5.37 7.70 -9.62
N LEU A 196 -6.36 7.42 -8.76
CA LEU A 196 -6.69 8.29 -7.63
C LEU A 196 -5.54 8.32 -6.61
N GLY A 197 -4.96 7.16 -6.27
CA GLY A 197 -3.80 7.07 -5.40
C GLY A 197 -2.60 7.84 -5.93
N LEU A 198 -2.29 7.67 -7.23
CA LEU A 198 -1.21 8.44 -7.86
C LEU A 198 -1.50 9.95 -7.80
N PHE A 199 -2.73 10.35 -8.15
CA PHE A 199 -3.14 11.75 -8.18
C PHE A 199 -3.03 12.43 -6.81
N GLN A 200 -3.41 11.73 -5.73
CA GLN A 200 -3.25 12.21 -4.34
C GLN A 200 -1.78 12.41 -3.96
N SER A 201 -0.86 11.60 -4.49
CA SER A 201 0.59 11.80 -4.29
C SER A 201 1.09 12.99 -5.11
N TYR A 202 0.82 13.00 -6.42
CA TYR A 202 1.13 14.12 -7.30
C TYR A 202 0.25 14.07 -8.56
N PRO A 203 -0.41 15.18 -8.95
CA PRO A 203 -1.30 15.19 -10.11
C PRO A 203 -0.47 15.30 -11.39
N PHE A 204 0.11 14.18 -11.85
CA PHE A 204 0.91 14.12 -13.08
C PHE A 204 0.09 14.44 -14.32
N THR A 205 -1.08 13.80 -14.46
CA THR A 205 -2.00 13.95 -15.59
C THR A 205 -3.43 14.07 -15.09
N THR A 206 -4.31 14.72 -15.85
CA THR A 206 -5.75 14.80 -15.57
C THR A 206 -6.54 13.64 -16.20
N THR A 207 -5.90 12.88 -17.09
CA THR A 207 -6.40 11.66 -17.72
C THR A 207 -5.67 10.43 -17.17
N ASP A 208 -6.21 9.23 -17.37
CA ASP A 208 -5.55 7.96 -17.02
C ASP A 208 -4.48 7.55 -18.06
N ALA A 209 -3.51 8.45 -18.30
CA ALA A 209 -2.43 8.21 -19.23
C ALA A 209 -1.56 7.02 -18.78
N PHE A 210 -1.29 6.94 -17.47
CA PHE A 210 -0.48 5.87 -16.89
C PHE A 210 -1.18 4.50 -16.95
N GLY A 211 -2.51 4.42 -16.79
CA GLY A 211 -3.20 3.14 -16.72
C GLY A 211 -2.74 2.26 -15.56
N ILE A 212 -2.53 2.86 -14.38
CA ILE A 212 -1.92 2.20 -13.21
C ILE A 212 -2.75 1.01 -12.75
N LYS A 213 -2.04 -0.09 -12.45
CA LYS A 213 -2.54 -1.23 -11.68
C LYS A 213 -1.77 -1.45 -10.39
N ALA A 214 -0.45 -1.23 -10.43
CA ALA A 214 0.42 -1.23 -9.28
C ALA A 214 1.49 -0.15 -9.44
N GLY A 215 1.79 0.57 -8.37
CA GLY A 215 2.85 1.56 -8.32
C GLY A 215 3.32 1.78 -6.90
N VAL A 216 4.53 2.27 -6.72
CA VAL A 216 5.05 2.66 -5.42
C VAL A 216 5.80 3.98 -5.53
N LYS A 217 5.83 4.74 -4.43
CA LYS A 217 6.59 5.98 -4.29
C LYS A 217 7.30 6.01 -2.95
N GLY A 218 8.50 6.59 -2.91
CA GLY A 218 9.21 6.96 -1.69
C GLY A 218 9.83 8.35 -1.80
N ASP A 219 9.95 9.06 -0.68
CA ASP A 219 10.70 10.31 -0.54
C ASP A 219 12.10 10.05 0.03
N TYR A 220 13.05 10.88 -0.39
CA TYR A 220 14.46 10.74 -0.05
C TYR A 220 14.95 11.98 0.69
N SER A 221 15.98 11.80 1.53
CA SER A 221 16.56 12.88 2.35
C SER A 221 17.07 14.08 1.52
N ALA A 222 17.43 13.85 0.26
CA ALA A 222 17.82 14.90 -0.69
C ALA A 222 16.64 15.73 -1.25
N GLY A 223 15.40 15.45 -0.82
CA GLY A 223 14.21 16.25 -1.14
C GLY A 223 13.49 15.87 -2.44
N TYR A 224 13.85 14.76 -3.08
CA TYR A 224 13.14 14.21 -4.24
C TYR A 224 12.28 13.00 -3.85
N SER A 225 11.29 12.72 -4.69
CA SER A 225 10.49 11.49 -4.66
C SER A 225 10.89 10.59 -5.84
N PHE A 226 10.92 9.29 -5.61
CA PHE A 226 11.11 8.27 -6.64
C PHE A 226 9.84 7.43 -6.75
N TYR A 227 9.37 7.19 -7.97
CA TYR A 227 8.20 6.36 -8.26
C TYR A 227 8.62 5.20 -9.16
N VAL A 228 8.02 4.02 -8.91
CA VAL A 228 8.08 2.85 -9.78
C VAL A 228 6.65 2.45 -10.10
N ILE A 229 6.28 2.49 -11.38
CA ILE A 229 4.97 2.05 -11.86
C ILE A 229 5.16 0.77 -12.66
N GLU A 230 4.44 -0.30 -12.29
CA GLU A 230 4.58 -1.61 -12.89
C GLU A 230 3.55 -1.86 -14.00
N TYR A 231 4.01 -2.55 -15.05
CA TYR A 231 3.22 -2.98 -16.19
C TYR A 231 3.43 -4.47 -16.46
N GLU A 232 2.53 -5.06 -17.25
CA GLU A 232 2.54 -6.48 -17.55
C GLU A 232 3.75 -6.88 -18.41
N THR A 233 4.18 -6.00 -19.32
CA THR A 233 5.32 -6.25 -20.22
C THR A 233 6.16 -5.00 -20.47
N PRO A 234 7.42 -5.15 -20.93
CA PRO A 234 8.24 -4.02 -21.34
C PRO A 234 7.65 -3.18 -22.47
N GLU A 235 6.97 -3.80 -23.43
CA GLU A 235 6.31 -3.13 -24.54
C GLU A 235 5.16 -2.25 -24.02
N ARG A 236 4.40 -2.76 -23.05
CA ARG A 236 3.31 -2.02 -22.42
C ARG A 236 3.82 -0.83 -21.62
N SER A 237 4.92 -1.00 -20.88
CA SER A 237 5.61 0.10 -20.21
C SER A 237 6.03 1.19 -21.19
N LEU A 238 6.66 0.82 -22.31
CA LEU A 238 7.12 1.79 -23.32
C LEU A 238 5.95 2.51 -24.02
N GLU A 239 4.86 1.80 -24.32
CA GLU A 239 3.62 2.38 -24.86
C GLU A 239 3.04 3.42 -23.88
N ARG A 240 2.92 3.05 -22.60
CA ARG A 240 2.41 3.94 -21.55
C ARG A 240 3.31 5.12 -21.30
N PHE A 241 4.63 4.94 -21.35
CA PHE A 241 5.58 6.04 -21.31
C PHE A 241 5.33 7.04 -22.44
N ALA A 242 5.14 6.59 -23.67
CA ALA A 242 4.87 7.49 -24.79
C ALA A 242 3.57 8.28 -24.60
N ALA A 243 2.51 7.63 -24.08
CA ALA A 243 1.24 8.28 -23.76
C ALA A 243 1.40 9.33 -22.64
N VAL A 244 2.11 8.99 -21.56
CA VAL A 244 2.40 9.88 -20.44
C VAL A 244 3.25 11.06 -20.90
N ALA A 245 4.36 10.82 -21.60
CA ALA A 245 5.24 11.87 -22.09
C ALA A 245 4.50 12.87 -22.99
N LYS A 246 3.63 12.38 -23.88
CA LYS A 246 2.76 13.23 -24.69
C LYS A 246 1.79 14.06 -23.82
N SER A 247 1.10 13.41 -22.87
CA SER A 247 0.16 14.10 -21.98
C SER A 247 0.85 15.19 -21.16
N LEU A 248 2.07 14.93 -20.67
CA LEU A 248 2.85 15.90 -19.90
C LEU A 248 3.36 17.06 -20.76
N GLN A 249 3.72 16.80 -22.02
CA GLN A 249 4.15 17.83 -22.97
C GLN A 249 3.02 18.80 -23.33
N GLU A 250 1.79 18.30 -23.43
CA GLU A 250 0.60 19.08 -23.78
C GLU A 250 0.01 19.84 -22.57
N ASP A 251 0.38 19.48 -21.34
CA ASP A 251 -0.13 20.11 -20.12
C ASP A 251 0.65 21.39 -19.75
N PRO A 252 -0.01 22.57 -19.69
CA PRO A 252 0.63 23.85 -19.37
C PRO A 252 1.19 23.93 -17.94
N LYS A 253 0.91 22.94 -17.09
CA LYS A 253 1.56 22.79 -15.78
C LYS A 253 3.06 22.56 -15.92
N PHE A 254 3.50 21.92 -17.00
CA PHE A 254 4.90 21.58 -17.19
C PHE A 254 5.57 22.45 -18.26
N LYS A 255 6.87 22.63 -18.10
CA LYS A 255 7.72 23.45 -18.97
C LYS A 255 9.00 22.71 -19.31
N ASN A 256 9.76 23.25 -20.26
CA ASN A 256 11.09 22.76 -20.62
C ASN A 256 11.11 21.27 -21.00
N PHE A 257 10.03 20.77 -21.61
CA PHE A 257 9.95 19.38 -22.02
C PHE A 257 11.07 19.05 -23.01
N ARG A 258 11.82 17.99 -22.71
CA ARG A 258 12.91 17.48 -23.53
C ARG A 258 12.87 15.96 -23.55
N MET A 259 12.74 15.41 -24.76
CA MET A 259 12.97 13.98 -25.00
C MET A 259 14.47 13.72 -25.09
N ALA A 260 15.04 13.00 -24.12
CA ALA A 260 16.46 12.67 -24.10
C ALA A 260 16.77 11.38 -24.88
N ALA A 261 15.82 10.42 -24.85
CA ALA A 261 15.85 9.18 -25.61
C ALA A 261 14.41 8.72 -25.90
N LYS A 262 14.23 7.66 -26.69
CA LYS A 262 12.87 7.13 -27.00
C LYS A 262 12.07 6.70 -25.77
N ASN A 263 12.76 6.43 -24.66
CA ASN A 263 12.20 5.96 -23.40
C ASN A 263 12.50 6.89 -22.22
N THR A 264 13.07 8.09 -22.45
CA THR A 264 13.46 9.00 -21.35
C THR A 264 13.12 10.45 -21.69
N ALA A 265 12.41 11.12 -20.79
CA ALA A 265 12.03 12.52 -20.91
C ALA A 265 12.27 13.29 -19.61
N PHE A 266 12.54 14.59 -19.76
CA PHE A 266 12.71 15.54 -18.65
C PHE A 266 11.84 16.76 -18.87
N LEU A 267 11.35 17.33 -17.78
CA LEU A 267 10.52 18.53 -17.75
C LEU A 267 10.55 19.15 -16.35
N GLU A 268 10.00 20.34 -16.22
CA GLU A 268 9.87 21.05 -14.95
C GLU A 268 8.42 21.33 -14.63
N ASP A 269 8.04 21.24 -13.36
CA ASP A 269 6.72 21.67 -12.90
C ASP A 269 6.63 23.19 -12.67
N ARG A 270 5.47 23.66 -12.22
CA ARG A 270 5.25 25.09 -11.93
C ARG A 270 6.17 25.67 -10.84
N GLN A 271 6.73 24.82 -9.99
CA GLN A 271 7.65 25.21 -8.92
C GLN A 271 9.12 25.13 -9.37
N GLY A 272 9.38 24.78 -10.63
CA GLY A 272 10.74 24.57 -11.15
C GLY A 272 11.38 23.28 -10.67
N ARG A 273 10.61 22.34 -10.12
CA ARG A 273 11.13 21.02 -9.72
C ARG A 273 11.33 20.18 -10.97
N CYS A 274 12.47 19.50 -11.06
CA CYS A 274 12.74 18.57 -12.13
C CYS A 274 11.84 17.34 -12.00
N LEU A 275 11.28 16.94 -13.14
CA LEU A 275 10.59 15.68 -13.33
C LEU A 275 11.36 14.90 -14.41
N GLY A 276 11.96 13.78 -14.01
CA GLY A 276 12.55 12.80 -14.93
C GLY A 276 11.64 11.59 -15.05
N LEU A 277 11.43 11.12 -16.27
CA LEU A 277 10.60 9.95 -16.59
C LEU A 277 11.41 8.98 -17.43
N ARG A 278 11.42 7.69 -17.09
CA ARG A 278 12.07 6.64 -17.90
C ARG A 278 11.25 5.36 -17.96
N ALA A 279 11.01 4.81 -19.15
CA ALA A 279 10.61 3.41 -19.29
C ALA A 279 11.85 2.51 -19.24
N LEU A 280 11.84 1.55 -18.33
CA LEU A 280 12.89 0.55 -18.13
C LEU A 280 12.26 -0.81 -17.84
N ARG A 281 12.52 -1.81 -18.69
CA ARG A 281 11.84 -3.11 -18.64
C ARG A 281 10.33 -2.90 -18.53
N ARG A 282 9.65 -3.61 -17.63
CA ARG A 282 8.23 -3.51 -17.35
C ARG A 282 7.83 -2.34 -16.43
N TRP A 283 8.73 -1.40 -16.16
CA TRP A 283 8.47 -0.28 -15.26
C TRP A 283 8.57 1.08 -15.94
N ILE A 284 7.79 2.02 -15.44
CA ILE A 284 8.05 3.44 -15.63
C ILE A 284 8.60 3.97 -14.30
N LEU A 285 9.80 4.53 -14.37
CA LEU A 285 10.48 5.18 -13.26
C LEU A 285 10.24 6.69 -13.35
N ILE A 286 10.00 7.33 -12.21
CA ILE A 286 9.83 8.79 -12.12
C ILE A 286 10.67 9.33 -10.99
N VAL A 287 11.41 10.41 -11.25
CA VAL A 287 12.04 11.23 -10.22
C VAL A 287 11.39 12.60 -10.24
N LEU A 288 10.97 13.10 -9.07
CA LEU A 288 10.38 14.43 -8.93
C LEU A 288 10.99 15.16 -7.74
N GLY A 289 11.63 16.31 -7.95
CA GLY A 289 12.20 17.07 -6.84
C GLY A 289 13.01 18.29 -7.25
N PRO A 290 13.52 19.07 -6.27
CA PRO A 290 14.39 20.22 -6.50
C PRO A 290 15.83 19.77 -6.80
N ILE A 291 16.00 18.91 -7.79
CA ILE A 291 17.29 18.38 -8.26
C ILE A 291 17.53 18.76 -9.72
N SER A 292 18.77 18.71 -10.20
CA SER A 292 19.05 18.98 -11.61
C SER A 292 18.62 17.82 -12.51
N ALA A 293 18.47 18.08 -13.82
CA ALA A 293 18.16 17.04 -14.80
C ALA A 293 19.28 15.99 -14.90
N GLU A 294 20.54 16.39 -14.68
CA GLU A 294 21.69 15.48 -14.63
C GLU A 294 21.62 14.55 -13.41
N SER A 295 21.28 15.08 -12.23
CA SER A 295 21.07 14.24 -11.04
C SER A 295 19.88 13.30 -11.22
N ALA A 296 18.78 13.78 -11.79
CA ALA A 296 17.62 12.94 -12.11
C ALA A 296 17.98 11.84 -13.12
N ALA A 297 18.80 12.15 -14.14
CA ALA A 297 19.29 11.17 -15.10
C ALA A 297 20.15 10.09 -14.43
N SER A 298 21.11 10.49 -13.58
CA SER A 298 21.93 9.53 -12.81
C SER A 298 21.05 8.59 -11.98
N LEU A 299 20.08 9.11 -11.23
CA LEU A 299 19.17 8.28 -10.42
C LEU A 299 18.35 7.28 -11.26
N LEU A 300 17.99 7.66 -12.49
CA LEU A 300 17.27 6.78 -13.42
C LEU A 300 18.20 5.79 -14.14
N ASP A 301 19.48 6.13 -14.32
CA ASP A 301 20.52 5.30 -14.95
C ASP A 301 21.11 4.27 -13.99
N ASP A 302 21.33 4.67 -12.74
CA ASP A 302 21.85 3.84 -11.65
C ASP A 302 20.78 2.86 -11.10
N TYR A 303 19.54 2.96 -11.57
CA TYR A 303 18.48 2.04 -11.18
C TYR A 303 18.73 0.66 -11.80
N GLU A 304 19.33 -0.21 -11.00
CA GLU A 304 19.51 -1.62 -11.29
C GLU A 304 18.62 -2.45 -10.36
N THR A 305 17.96 -3.46 -10.92
CA THR A 305 17.21 -4.45 -10.13
C THR A 305 17.69 -5.83 -10.55
N ASP A 306 17.95 -6.68 -9.54
CA ASP A 306 18.41 -8.06 -9.71
C ASP A 306 17.35 -8.99 -10.35
N GLU A 307 16.17 -8.46 -10.70
CA GLU A 307 15.14 -9.19 -11.45
C GLU A 307 15.50 -9.30 -12.94
N GLU A 308 16.33 -10.29 -13.29
CA GLU A 308 16.44 -10.84 -14.67
C GLU A 308 15.16 -11.55 -15.11
#